data_AF-A0A7J5AXI4-F1
#
_entry.id   AF-A0A7J5AXI4-F1
#
_cell.length_a   1.000
_cell.length_b   1.000
_cell.length_c   1.000
_cell.angle_alpha   90.00
_cell.angle_beta   90.00
_cell.angle_gamma   90.00
#
_symmetry.space_group_name_H-M   'P 1'
#
loop_
_entity.id
_entity.type
_entity.pdbx_description
1 polymer ?
#
loop_
_entity_poly.entity_id
_entity_poly.type
_entity_poly.pdbx_seq_one_letter_code
_entity_poly.pdbx_strand_id
1 'polypeptide(L)'
;MRLIADGLPDQPVRLSRRRRFAPVAVDVDGDVAATRFLRRGTGCFWDEIHLLVQNGNGGWRRLGGGGSSRGYEGRTAESFERARDDLASHQVLVNGGTAVWRDSDRLLPWTERWVRAAAVLVGGGIAQLVVGGRRLPIRYHGHLVVVWGSPRPPSVTARDAAGRTVVTATLPDDR
;
A
#
# COMPACT_ATOMS: atom_id res chain seq x y z
N MET A 1 -5.97 -11.22 -11.06
CA MET A 1 -6.57 -10.15 -10.22
C MET A 1 -6.57 -8.87 -11.05
N ARG A 2 -7.73 -8.25 -11.31
CA ARG A 2 -7.84 -7.12 -12.26
C ARG A 2 -7.11 -5.85 -11.82
N LEU A 3 -7.07 -5.54 -10.53
CA LEU A 3 -6.44 -4.30 -10.01
C LEU A 3 -4.96 -4.16 -10.38
N ILE A 4 -4.20 -5.26 -10.39
CA ILE A 4 -2.76 -5.23 -10.72
C ILE A 4 -2.55 -5.00 -12.22
N ALA A 5 -3.43 -5.55 -13.07
CA ALA A 5 -3.35 -5.40 -14.52
C ALA A 5 -3.93 -4.07 -15.01
N ASP A 6 -5.08 -3.68 -14.46
CA ASP A 6 -5.88 -2.53 -14.91
C ASP A 6 -5.50 -1.23 -14.16
N GLY A 7 -4.77 -1.33 -13.05
CA GLY A 7 -4.46 -0.20 -12.18
C GLY A 7 -5.65 0.26 -11.31
N LEU A 8 -5.44 1.32 -10.53
CA LEU A 8 -6.49 1.92 -9.70
C LEU A 8 -7.51 2.66 -10.56
N PRO A 9 -8.81 2.61 -10.21
CA PRO A 9 -9.82 3.42 -10.90
C PRO A 9 -9.54 4.91 -10.70
N ASP A 10 -9.88 5.71 -11.71
CA ASP A 10 -9.79 7.20 -11.68
C ASP A 10 -10.91 7.89 -10.89
N GLN A 11 -11.76 7.11 -10.24
CA GLN A 11 -12.91 7.63 -9.51
C GLN A 11 -12.61 7.79 -8.02
N PRO A 12 -13.31 8.73 -7.35
CA PRO A 12 -13.29 8.86 -5.91
C PRO A 12 -13.53 7.54 -5.16
N VAL A 13 -12.92 7.42 -3.98
CA VAL A 13 -13.10 6.30 -3.04
C VAL A 13 -14.50 6.39 -2.45
N ARG A 14 -15.47 5.82 -3.18
CA ARG A 14 -16.89 5.87 -2.78
C ARG A 14 -17.31 4.57 -2.10
N LEU A 15 -17.61 4.65 -0.81
CA LEU A 15 -18.23 3.55 -0.06
C LEU A 15 -19.70 3.82 0.24
N SER A 16 -20.54 2.80 0.05
CA SER A 16 -21.98 2.85 0.30
C SER A 16 -22.46 1.50 0.86
N ARG A 17 -23.77 1.37 1.14
CA ARG A 17 -24.35 0.07 1.51
C ARG A 17 -24.18 -0.98 0.40
N ARG A 18 -24.19 -0.56 -0.87
CA ARG A 18 -24.06 -1.41 -2.07
C ARG A 18 -22.60 -1.59 -2.52
N ARG A 19 -21.76 -0.59 -2.30
CA ARG A 19 -20.32 -0.64 -2.62
C ARG A 19 -19.53 -0.63 -1.32
N ARG A 20 -19.26 -1.82 -0.78
CA ARG A 20 -18.60 -1.98 0.52
C ARG A 20 -17.09 -2.08 0.43
N PHE A 21 -16.51 -2.04 -0.77
CA PHE A 21 -15.08 -2.23 -1.00
C PHE A 21 -14.58 -1.23 -2.06
N ALA A 22 -13.43 -0.61 -1.81
CA ALA A 22 -12.80 0.32 -2.74
C ALA A 22 -11.28 0.10 -2.76
N PRO A 23 -10.67 -0.15 -3.94
CA PRO A 23 -9.22 -0.19 -4.07
C PRO A 23 -8.66 1.23 -3.91
N VAL A 24 -7.59 1.37 -3.14
CA VAL A 24 -6.98 2.68 -2.84
C VAL A 24 -5.49 2.72 -3.13
N ALA A 25 -4.79 1.59 -3.13
CA ALA A 25 -3.40 1.53 -3.55
C ALA A 25 -3.05 0.17 -4.14
N VAL A 26 -2.05 0.16 -5.02
CA VAL A 26 -1.41 -1.06 -5.53
C VAL A 26 0.07 -0.77 -5.74
N ASP A 27 0.90 -1.76 -5.43
CA ASP A 27 2.33 -1.74 -5.74
C ASP A 27 2.80 -3.14 -6.15
N VAL A 28 3.76 -3.19 -7.06
CA VAL A 28 4.32 -4.43 -7.64
C VAL A 28 5.84 -4.35 -7.65
N ASP A 29 6.48 -5.35 -7.06
CA ASP A 29 7.93 -5.50 -7.02
C ASP A 29 8.32 -6.89 -7.55
N GLY A 30 8.64 -6.96 -8.84
CA GLY A 30 8.91 -8.22 -9.52
C GLY A 30 7.73 -9.19 -9.42
N ASP A 31 7.94 -10.28 -8.68
CA ASP A 31 6.98 -11.38 -8.52
C ASP A 31 6.11 -11.28 -7.26
N VAL A 32 6.17 -10.16 -6.54
CA VAL A 32 5.29 -9.87 -5.39
C VAL A 32 4.50 -8.58 -5.61
N ALA A 33 3.32 -8.51 -5.02
CA ALA A 33 2.46 -7.33 -5.08
C ALA A 33 1.77 -7.08 -3.75
N ALA A 34 1.41 -5.83 -3.49
CA ALA A 34 0.50 -5.45 -2.44
C ALA A 34 -0.65 -4.63 -3.01
N THR A 35 -1.86 -4.90 -2.50
CA THR A 35 -3.05 -4.13 -2.82
C THR A 35 -3.68 -3.65 -1.53
N ARG A 36 -4.07 -2.39 -1.45
CA ARG A 36 -4.73 -1.79 -0.30
C ARG A 36 -6.17 -1.43 -0.64
N PHE A 37 -7.07 -1.69 0.28
CA PHE A 37 -8.50 -1.46 0.13
C PHE A 37 -9.10 -0.79 1.36
N LEU A 38 -10.03 0.13 1.11
CA LEU A 38 -10.95 0.59 2.13
C LEU A 38 -12.22 -0.26 2.06
N ARG A 39 -12.60 -0.88 3.17
CA ARG A 39 -13.81 -1.69 3.29
C ARG A 39 -14.75 -1.13 4.35
N ARG A 40 -16.05 -1.09 4.03
CA ARG A 40 -17.09 -0.76 5.01
C ARG A 40 -17.42 -1.99 5.87
N GLY A 41 -17.23 -1.87 7.17
CA GLY A 41 -17.68 -2.81 8.20
C GLY A 41 -18.98 -2.35 8.87
N THR A 42 -19.42 -3.11 9.87
CA THR A 42 -20.51 -2.69 10.77
C THR A 42 -19.96 -1.68 11.76
N GLY A 43 -20.42 -0.42 11.68
CA GLY A 43 -20.01 0.65 12.60
C GLY A 43 -18.62 1.26 12.34
N CYS A 44 -17.80 0.69 11.45
CA CYS A 44 -16.45 1.17 11.17
C CYS A 44 -16.03 0.98 9.70
N PHE A 45 -14.87 1.54 9.34
CA PHE A 45 -14.15 1.20 8.12
C PHE A 45 -12.88 0.41 8.45
N TRP A 46 -12.56 -0.51 7.56
CA TRP A 46 -11.35 -1.32 7.60
C TRP A 46 -10.41 -0.87 6.49
N ASP A 47 -9.16 -0.65 6.85
CA ASP A 47 -8.06 -0.46 5.92
C ASP A 47 -7.29 -1.77 5.82
N GLU A 48 -7.36 -2.41 4.65
CA GLU A 48 -6.83 -3.76 4.44
C GLU A 48 -5.72 -3.75 3.40
N ILE A 49 -4.59 -4.37 3.72
CA ILE A 49 -3.53 -4.68 2.78
C ILE A 49 -3.58 -6.18 2.50
N HIS A 50 -3.63 -6.55 1.22
CA HIS A 50 -3.49 -7.93 0.78
C HIS A 50 -2.13 -8.08 0.09
N LEU A 51 -1.37 -9.10 0.50
CA LEU A 51 -0.09 -9.46 -0.11
C LEU A 51 -0.30 -10.59 -1.12
N LEU A 52 0.36 -10.48 -2.26
CA LEU A 52 0.22 -11.42 -3.37
C LEU A 52 1.59 -11.82 -3.92
N VAL A 53 1.61 -13.01 -4.51
CA VAL A 53 2.74 -13.54 -5.28
C VAL A 53 2.26 -13.94 -6.67
N GLN A 54 3.11 -13.72 -7.66
CA GLN A 54 2.86 -14.22 -9.00
C GLN A 54 3.07 -15.74 -9.02
N ASN A 55 2.14 -16.46 -9.64
CA ASN A 55 2.28 -17.89 -9.86
C ASN A 55 2.98 -18.17 -11.21
N GLY A 56 3.34 -19.43 -11.47
CA GLY A 56 4.09 -19.80 -12.68
C GLY A 56 3.36 -19.56 -14.00
N ASN A 57 2.05 -19.29 -14.00
CA ASN A 57 1.26 -18.97 -15.19
C ASN A 57 1.01 -17.46 -15.38
N GLY A 58 1.70 -16.62 -14.61
CA GLY A 58 1.59 -15.16 -14.69
C GLY A 58 0.39 -14.56 -13.95
N GLY A 59 -0.49 -15.39 -13.38
CA GLY A 59 -1.55 -14.98 -12.46
C GLY A 59 -1.04 -14.58 -11.08
N TRP A 60 -1.96 -14.05 -10.26
CA TRP A 60 -1.66 -13.58 -8.91
C TRP A 60 -2.42 -14.41 -7.87
N ARG A 61 -1.70 -14.91 -6.86
CA ARG A 61 -2.24 -15.63 -5.70
C ARG A 61 -2.07 -14.79 -4.45
N ARG A 62 -3.12 -14.66 -3.63
CA ARG A 62 -3.04 -13.99 -2.33
C ARG A 62 -2.30 -14.89 -1.33
N LEU A 63 -1.31 -14.32 -0.64
CA LEU A 63 -0.58 -14.96 0.46
C LEU A 63 -1.26 -14.73 1.81
N GLY A 64 -1.80 -13.53 2.01
CA GLY A 64 -2.38 -13.11 3.27
C GLY A 64 -2.51 -11.60 3.33
N GLY A 65 -2.30 -11.02 4.50
CA GLY A 65 -2.25 -9.58 4.68
C GLY A 65 -2.66 -9.14 6.08
N GLY A 66 -2.77 -7.84 6.26
CA GLY A 66 -3.16 -7.21 7.52
C GLY A 66 -4.32 -6.25 7.31
N GLY A 67 -5.11 -6.05 8.35
CA GLY A 67 -6.17 -5.06 8.37
C GLY A 67 -6.19 -4.34 9.70
N SER A 68 -6.41 -3.03 9.66
CA SER A 68 -6.65 -2.24 10.87
C SER A 68 -8.00 -1.54 10.78
N SER A 69 -8.68 -1.53 11.92
CA SER A 69 -9.81 -0.64 12.21
C SER A 69 -9.47 0.38 13.30
N ARG A 70 -8.29 0.29 13.94
CA ARG A 70 -7.88 1.15 15.06
C ARG A 70 -7.39 2.50 14.56
N GLY A 71 -7.77 3.56 15.26
CA GLY A 71 -7.46 4.96 14.95
C GLY A 71 -8.56 5.71 14.18
N TYR A 72 -9.70 5.07 13.90
CA TYR A 72 -10.70 5.53 12.92
C TYR A 72 -12.16 5.37 13.36
N GLU A 73 -12.46 5.43 14.66
CA GLU A 73 -13.83 5.68 15.10
C GLU A 73 -14.25 7.07 14.60
N GLY A 74 -15.19 7.12 13.65
CA GLY A 74 -15.68 8.38 13.05
C GLY A 74 -15.09 8.76 11.68
N ARG A 75 -14.10 8.04 11.12
CA ARG A 75 -13.66 8.32 9.75
C ARG A 75 -14.76 7.99 8.74
N THR A 76 -14.98 8.90 7.81
CA THR A 76 -15.80 8.73 6.61
C THR A 76 -14.90 8.48 5.40
N ALA A 77 -15.48 8.05 4.28
CA ALA A 77 -14.76 8.01 3.01
C ALA A 77 -14.13 9.38 2.67
N GLU A 78 -14.83 10.47 3.00
CA GLU A 78 -14.33 11.85 2.83
C GLU A 78 -13.07 12.13 3.66
N SER A 79 -13.03 11.73 4.94
CA SER A 79 -11.83 11.90 5.77
C SER A 79 -10.63 11.07 5.28
N PHE A 80 -10.87 9.93 4.61
CA PHE A 80 -9.82 9.18 3.95
C PHE A 80 -9.30 9.93 2.72
N GLU A 81 -10.19 10.51 1.92
CA GLU A 81 -9.80 11.26 0.73
C GLU A 81 -9.02 12.55 1.04
N ARG A 82 -9.35 13.22 2.15
CA ARG A 82 -8.67 14.44 2.61
C ARG A 82 -7.45 14.18 3.49
N ALA A 83 -7.13 12.93 3.82
CA ALA A 83 -6.06 12.63 4.76
C ALA A 83 -4.69 13.22 4.34
N ARG A 84 -4.47 13.40 3.03
CA ARG A 84 -3.30 14.09 2.48
C ARG A 84 -3.21 15.57 2.89
N ASP A 85 -4.35 16.25 2.97
CA ASP A 85 -4.44 17.69 3.23
C ASP A 85 -4.17 18.02 4.69
N ASP A 86 -4.36 17.03 5.58
CA ASP A 86 -4.05 17.13 7.00
C ASP A 86 -2.54 16.99 7.31
N LEU A 87 -1.73 16.59 6.32
CA LEU A 87 -0.28 16.48 6.46
C LEU A 87 0.41 17.81 6.12
N ALA A 88 1.52 18.07 6.80
CA ALA A 88 2.41 19.17 6.43
C ALA A 88 2.95 18.97 5.00
N SER A 89 3.30 20.08 4.36
CA SER A 89 3.91 20.05 3.02
C SER A 89 5.18 19.19 3.03
N HIS A 90 5.32 18.36 2.00
CA HIS A 90 6.41 17.40 1.83
C HIS A 90 6.51 16.30 2.91
N GLN A 91 5.51 16.16 3.80
CA GLN A 91 5.53 15.11 4.81
C GLN A 91 5.22 13.73 4.22
N VAL A 92 5.94 12.71 4.70
CA VAL A 92 5.67 11.29 4.43
C VAL A 92 5.45 10.57 5.75
N LEU A 93 4.32 9.89 5.87
CA LEU A 93 3.95 9.11 7.05
C LEU A 93 3.84 7.62 6.69
N VAL A 94 4.41 6.75 7.52
CA VAL A 94 4.32 5.29 7.36
C VAL A 94 3.34 4.74 8.40
N ASN A 95 2.19 4.28 7.93
CA ASN A 95 1.03 3.89 8.73
C ASN A 95 0.98 2.38 8.98
N GLY A 96 2.05 1.85 9.57
CA GLY A 96 2.20 0.42 9.86
C GLY A 96 2.44 -0.44 8.62
N GLY A 97 2.55 -1.75 8.86
CA GLY A 97 2.89 -2.73 7.84
C GLY A 97 2.30 -4.11 8.09
N THR A 98 2.56 -5.01 7.16
CA THR A 98 2.19 -6.42 7.25
C THR A 98 3.25 -7.26 6.57
N ALA A 99 3.51 -8.44 7.12
CA ALA A 99 4.45 -9.41 6.58
C ALA A 99 3.79 -10.79 6.53
N VAL A 100 3.98 -11.52 5.43
CA VAL A 100 3.49 -12.89 5.27
C VAL A 100 4.56 -13.75 4.61
N TRP A 101 4.64 -15.00 5.06
CA TRP A 101 5.46 -16.03 4.46
C TRP A 101 4.98 -16.40 3.04
N ARG A 102 5.90 -16.40 2.07
CA ARG A 102 5.57 -16.74 0.67
C ARG A 102 5.17 -18.22 0.48
N ASP A 103 5.90 -19.11 1.16
CA ASP A 103 5.82 -20.56 1.00
C ASP A 103 5.54 -21.23 2.36
N SER A 104 4.46 -20.83 3.05
CA SER A 104 4.06 -21.44 4.34
C SER A 104 3.82 -22.95 4.28
N ASP A 105 3.60 -23.48 3.07
CA ASP A 105 3.15 -24.86 2.85
C ASP A 105 4.26 -25.77 2.27
N ARG A 106 5.50 -25.29 2.14
CA ARG A 106 6.62 -26.10 1.63
C ARG A 106 7.43 -26.73 2.76
N LEU A 107 7.70 -28.03 2.62
CA LEU A 107 8.45 -28.85 3.58
C LEU A 107 9.97 -28.56 3.63
N LEU A 108 10.51 -27.74 2.72
CA LEU A 108 11.96 -27.48 2.63
C LEU A 108 12.29 -26.00 2.92
N PRO A 109 13.08 -25.69 3.98
CA PRO A 109 13.25 -24.35 4.55
C PRO A 109 14.23 -23.41 3.81
N TRP A 110 14.75 -23.81 2.65
CA TRP A 110 15.92 -23.14 2.05
C TRP A 110 15.58 -22.00 1.07
N THR A 111 14.30 -21.79 0.74
CA THR A 111 13.81 -20.66 -0.08
C THR A 111 12.86 -19.75 0.68
N GLU A 112 13.09 -19.66 1.99
CA GLU A 112 12.31 -18.87 2.93
C GLU A 112 12.37 -17.37 2.58
N ARG A 113 11.28 -16.86 2.00
CA ARG A 113 11.14 -15.44 1.61
C ARG A 113 9.89 -14.84 2.24
N TRP A 114 10.09 -13.82 3.06
CA TRP A 114 9.02 -12.95 3.53
C TRP A 114 8.59 -11.99 2.43
N VAL A 115 7.29 -11.79 2.31
CA VAL A 115 6.71 -10.67 1.57
C VAL A 115 6.22 -9.66 2.58
N ARG A 116 6.66 -8.41 2.45
CA ARG A 116 6.33 -7.32 3.37
C ARG A 116 5.66 -6.20 2.61
N ALA A 117 4.79 -5.46 3.30
CA ALA A 117 4.29 -4.20 2.80
C ALA A 117 4.08 -3.18 3.92
N ALA A 118 4.14 -1.91 3.55
CA ALA A 118 3.86 -0.78 4.43
C ALA A 118 2.82 0.13 3.80
N ALA A 119 1.86 0.61 4.60
CA ALA A 119 0.98 1.69 4.18
C ALA A 119 1.73 3.02 4.28
N VAL A 120 1.68 3.82 3.23
CA VAL A 120 2.29 5.15 3.20
C VAL A 120 1.22 6.19 2.93
N LEU A 121 1.30 7.34 3.60
CA LEU A 121 0.52 8.53 3.34
C LEU A 121 1.47 9.68 3.04
N VAL A 122 1.24 10.38 1.94
CA VAL A 122 2.08 11.50 1.52
C VAL A 122 1.27 12.78 1.43
N GLY A 123 1.84 13.85 2.00
CA GLY A 123 1.26 15.19 2.02
C GLY A 123 1.41 15.96 0.72
N GLY A 124 0.87 17.19 0.69
CA GLY A 124 0.98 18.12 -0.43
C GLY A 124 2.43 18.44 -0.84
N GLY A 125 2.63 18.91 -2.07
CA GLY A 125 3.95 19.23 -2.62
C GLY A 125 4.77 18.03 -3.12
N ILE A 126 4.38 16.79 -2.77
CA ILE A 126 5.02 15.57 -3.28
C ILE A 126 4.28 15.08 -4.54
N ALA A 127 4.97 15.02 -5.67
CA ALA A 127 4.43 14.57 -6.95
C ALA A 127 4.69 13.09 -7.22
N GLN A 128 5.78 12.53 -6.67
CA GLN A 128 6.16 11.14 -6.89
C GLN A 128 6.88 10.53 -5.68
N LEU A 129 6.66 9.23 -5.44
CA LEU A 129 7.53 8.42 -4.59
C LEU A 129 8.42 7.53 -5.45
N VAL A 130 9.69 7.43 -5.08
CA VAL A 130 10.66 6.51 -5.66
C VAL A 130 11.07 5.51 -4.59
N VAL A 131 10.77 4.24 -4.83
CA VAL A 131 10.99 3.11 -3.90
C VAL A 131 11.95 2.14 -4.54
N GLY A 132 13.17 2.01 -4.01
CA GLY A 132 14.17 1.10 -4.57
C GLY A 132 14.40 1.28 -6.09
N GLY A 133 14.25 2.51 -6.59
CA GLY A 133 14.33 2.85 -8.02
C GLY A 133 13.00 2.79 -8.79
N ARG A 134 11.96 2.15 -8.25
CA ARG A 134 10.61 2.07 -8.83
C ARG A 134 9.83 3.36 -8.57
N ARG A 135 9.09 3.85 -9.55
CA ARG A 135 8.29 5.08 -9.42
C ARG A 135 6.84 4.74 -9.10
N LEU A 136 6.34 5.23 -7.97
CA LEU A 136 4.96 5.06 -7.56
C LEU A 136 4.22 6.40 -7.76
N PRO A 137 3.20 6.44 -8.65
CA PRO A 137 2.41 7.64 -8.85
C PRO A 137 1.58 7.94 -7.59
N ILE A 138 1.52 9.22 -7.23
CA ILE A 138 0.74 9.67 -6.07
C ILE A 138 -0.64 10.07 -6.56
N ARG A 139 -1.66 9.43 -6.00
CA ARG A 139 -3.07 9.75 -6.26
C ARG A 139 -3.51 10.93 -5.39
N TYR A 140 -4.64 11.53 -5.74
CA TYR A 140 -5.17 12.73 -5.07
C TYR A 140 -5.31 12.56 -3.54
N HIS A 141 -5.70 11.37 -3.07
CA HIS A 141 -5.85 11.07 -1.64
C HIS A 141 -4.52 10.76 -0.92
N GLY A 142 -3.38 10.72 -1.63
CA GLY A 142 -2.05 10.54 -1.04
C GLY A 142 -1.76 9.19 -0.37
N HIS A 143 -2.69 8.25 -0.35
CA HIS A 143 -2.49 6.91 0.18
C HIS A 143 -1.78 6.00 -0.82
N LEU A 144 -0.72 5.34 -0.37
CA LEU A 144 0.00 4.31 -1.11
C LEU A 144 0.15 3.04 -0.26
N VAL A 145 0.61 1.99 -0.93
CA VAL A 145 1.18 0.80 -0.31
C VAL A 145 2.53 0.57 -0.97
N VAL A 146 3.53 0.14 -0.21
CA VAL A 146 4.84 -0.21 -0.73
C VAL A 146 5.08 -1.67 -0.41
N VAL A 147 5.39 -2.50 -1.42
CA VAL A 147 5.71 -3.92 -1.26
C VAL A 147 7.19 -4.17 -1.48
N TRP A 148 7.75 -5.12 -0.75
CA TRP A 148 9.08 -5.66 -1.00
C TRP A 148 9.19 -7.11 -0.54
N GLY A 149 10.03 -7.87 -1.24
CA GLY A 149 10.39 -9.24 -0.84
C GLY A 149 11.87 -9.39 -0.48
N SER A 150 12.64 -8.30 -0.46
CA SER A 150 14.03 -8.31 -0.01
C SER A 150 14.10 -8.40 1.53
N PRO A 151 15.20 -8.93 2.09
CA PRO A 151 15.40 -8.95 3.54
C PRO A 151 15.45 -7.55 4.16
N ARG A 152 16.03 -6.58 3.44
CA ARG A 152 16.09 -5.18 3.87
C ARG A 152 14.96 -4.37 3.23
N PRO A 153 14.35 -3.41 3.96
CA PRO A 153 13.40 -2.49 3.37
C PRO A 153 14.05 -1.64 2.27
N PRO A 154 13.35 -1.37 1.16
CA PRO A 154 13.86 -0.49 0.11
C PRO A 154 13.92 0.96 0.61
N SER A 155 14.83 1.74 0.03
CA SER A 155 14.85 3.19 0.25
C SER A 155 13.60 3.84 -0.35
N VAL A 156 13.05 4.83 0.35
CA VAL A 156 11.88 5.59 -0.10
C VAL A 156 12.25 7.06 -0.18
N THR A 157 12.16 7.64 -1.37
CA THR A 157 12.42 9.06 -1.59
C THR A 157 11.19 9.74 -2.22
N ALA A 158 10.80 10.87 -1.67
CA ALA A 158 9.72 11.72 -2.16
C ALA A 158 10.30 12.83 -3.03
N ARG A 159 9.67 13.06 -4.18
CA ARG A 159 10.07 14.09 -5.14
C ARG A 159 8.94 15.09 -5.39
N ASP A 160 9.31 16.36 -5.51
CA ASP A 160 8.39 17.42 -5.93
C ASP A 160 8.10 17.37 -7.44
N ALA A 161 7.27 18.30 -7.92
CA ALA A 161 6.92 18.41 -9.34
C ALA A 161 8.12 18.74 -10.25
N ALA A 162 9.19 19.34 -9.71
CA ALA A 162 10.43 19.60 -10.43
C ALA A 162 11.37 18.38 -10.44
N GLY A 163 10.98 17.27 -9.81
CA GLY A 163 11.78 16.05 -9.71
C GLY A 163 12.87 16.10 -8.64
N ARG A 164 12.89 17.15 -7.79
CA ARG A 164 13.86 17.29 -6.70
C ARG A 164 13.44 16.42 -5.52
N THR A 165 14.40 15.75 -4.90
CA THR A 165 14.15 15.02 -3.65
C THR A 165 13.84 16.01 -2.54
N VAL A 166 12.66 15.89 -1.92
CA VAL A 166 12.22 16.75 -0.82
C VAL A 166 12.28 16.03 0.52
N VAL A 167 12.07 14.71 0.55
CA VAL A 167 12.11 13.88 1.77
C VAL A 167 12.63 12.49 1.46
N THR A 168 13.36 11.89 2.42
CA THR A 168 13.67 10.45 2.45
C THR A 168 12.98 9.84 3.66
N ALA A 169 12.29 8.71 3.46
CA ALA A 169 11.58 8.00 4.50
C ALA A 169 12.15 6.59 4.68
N THR A 170 12.07 6.08 5.90
CA THR A 170 12.47 4.72 6.25
C THR A 170 11.22 3.88 6.44
N LEU A 171 11.19 2.70 5.82
CA LEU A 171 10.14 1.72 6.03
C LEU A 171 10.50 0.85 7.27
N PRO A 172 9.48 0.35 8.00
CA PRO A 172 9.71 -0.47 9.16
C PRO A 172 10.48 -1.74 8.80
N ASP A 173 11.44 -2.10 9.65
CA ASP A 173 12.21 -3.33 9.57
C ASP A 173 11.54 -4.36 10.48
N ASP A 174 10.45 -4.95 10.00
CA ASP A 174 9.74 -5.99 10.74
C ASP A 174 10.59 -7.28 10.64
N ARG A 175 11.41 -7.49 11.67
CA ARG A 175 12.12 -8.75 11.97
C ARG A 175 11.21 -9.73 12.69
#